data_AF-A0A948D4T8-F1
#
_entry.id   AF-A0A948D4T8-F1
#
_cell.length_a   1.000
_cell.length_b   1.000
_cell.length_c   1.000
_cell.angle_alpha   90.00
_cell.angle_beta   90.00
_cell.angle_gamma   90.00
#
_symmetry.space_group_name_H-M   'P 1'
#
loop_
_entity.id
_entity.type
_entity.pdbx_description
1 polymer ?
#
loop_
_entity_poly.entity_id
_entity_poly.type
_entity_poly.pdbx_seq_one_letter_code
_entity_poly.pdbx_strand_id
1 'polypeptide(L)'
;MRFYIQKLMDKFGSWFTALGFLGKYNIKEGDVVIDVGAYYGYFVIKAARKVGPSGKVIAYEPDPLSCQVMRDYVAKAGLKNVEIIEKGLYKENTTLKMDCHYTYSKIVEDGDKPKHVKDIACTTLDDKVKRLGLTKIDFIKMDIEGAELEFMAGAQEALKITKNLAIACYHIRDGKMTRDIMEPQLQAMGYKTSIGFPLHLTLYASK
;
A
#
# COMPACT_ATOMS: atom_id res chain seq x y z
N MET A 1 -17.07 12.08 19.47
CA MET A 1 -17.75 10.76 19.51
C MET A 1 -17.64 10.01 18.17
N ARG A 2 -18.04 10.61 17.03
CA ARG A 2 -17.97 10.00 15.69
C ARG A 2 -16.56 9.54 15.25
N PHE A 3 -15.53 10.36 15.50
CA PHE A 3 -14.13 10.02 15.22
C PHE A 3 -13.59 8.84 16.06
N TYR A 4 -14.04 8.70 17.31
CA TYR A 4 -13.56 7.65 18.22
C TYR A 4 -14.19 6.30 17.91
N ILE A 5 -15.49 6.29 17.58
CA ILE A 5 -16.21 5.10 17.10
C ILE A 5 -15.67 4.66 15.74
N GLN A 6 -15.42 5.60 14.82
CA GLN A 6 -14.79 5.33 13.52
C GLN A 6 -13.41 4.69 13.72
N LYS A 7 -12.53 5.27 14.56
CA LYS A 7 -11.22 4.65 14.89
C LYS A 7 -11.34 3.24 15.44
N LEU A 8 -12.37 2.95 16.24
CA LEU A 8 -12.58 1.61 16.80
C LEU A 8 -13.01 0.61 15.73
N MET A 9 -13.92 1.02 14.85
CA MET A 9 -14.36 0.22 13.69
C MET A 9 -13.23 0.02 12.69
N ASP A 10 -12.46 1.07 12.38
CA ASP A 10 -11.27 1.01 11.53
C ASP A 10 -10.23 0.07 12.13
N LYS A 11 -10.05 0.06 13.46
CA LYS A 11 -9.10 -0.85 14.12
C LYS A 11 -9.51 -2.32 13.98
N PHE A 12 -10.80 -2.63 14.14
CA PHE A 12 -11.31 -3.99 13.93
C PHE A 12 -11.24 -4.42 12.46
N GLY A 13 -11.68 -3.56 11.54
CA GLY A 13 -11.58 -3.80 10.10
C GLY A 13 -10.14 -3.96 9.63
N SER A 14 -9.25 -3.06 10.06
CA SER A 14 -7.81 -3.09 9.73
C SER A 14 -7.10 -4.33 10.29
N TRP A 15 -7.52 -4.83 11.45
CA TRP A 15 -6.97 -6.08 11.97
C TRP A 15 -7.34 -7.27 11.08
N PHE A 16 -8.60 -7.33 10.66
CA PHE A 16 -9.11 -8.39 9.80
C PHE A 16 -8.50 -8.31 8.39
N THR A 17 -8.39 -7.12 7.80
CA THR A 17 -7.72 -6.95 6.49
C THR A 17 -6.23 -7.25 6.56
N ALA A 18 -5.55 -6.88 7.65
CA ALA A 18 -4.15 -7.23 7.86
C ALA A 18 -3.92 -8.75 8.07
N LEU A 19 -4.94 -9.53 8.41
CA LEU A 19 -4.86 -10.99 8.36
C LEU A 19 -5.00 -11.50 6.93
N GLY A 20 -5.91 -10.90 6.15
CA GLY A 20 -6.05 -11.12 4.72
C GLY A 20 -4.75 -10.94 3.96
N PHE A 21 -4.13 -9.75 4.02
CA PHE A 21 -2.89 -9.49 3.30
C PHE A 21 -1.72 -10.43 3.68
N LEU A 22 -1.70 -10.94 4.92
CA LEU A 22 -0.69 -11.90 5.38
C LEU A 22 -1.10 -13.37 5.17
N GLY A 23 -2.21 -13.64 4.50
CA GLY A 23 -2.74 -14.99 4.34
C GLY A 23 -1.81 -15.97 3.60
N LYS A 24 -0.91 -15.45 2.76
CA LYS A 24 0.07 -16.24 1.99
C LYS A 24 1.53 -15.88 2.27
N TYR A 25 1.78 -14.85 3.07
CA TYR A 25 3.14 -14.40 3.40
C TYR A 25 3.31 -14.21 4.91
N ASN A 26 4.36 -14.80 5.47
CA ASN A 26 4.74 -14.57 6.85
C ASN A 26 5.98 -13.66 6.90
N ILE A 27 5.77 -12.41 7.34
CA ILE A 27 6.85 -11.46 7.61
C ILE A 27 7.81 -12.02 8.65
N LYS A 28 9.11 -11.97 8.33
CA LYS A 28 10.23 -12.44 9.16
C LYS A 28 11.11 -11.27 9.60
N GLU A 29 11.93 -11.53 10.62
CA GLU A 29 12.98 -10.60 11.03
C GLU A 29 13.95 -10.32 9.88
N GLY A 30 14.35 -9.06 9.71
CA GLY A 30 15.25 -8.63 8.63
C GLY A 30 14.59 -8.41 7.26
N ASP A 31 13.27 -8.59 7.15
CA ASP A 31 12.54 -8.31 5.91
C ASP A 31 12.50 -6.82 5.58
N VAL A 32 12.49 -6.51 4.29
CA VAL A 32 12.13 -5.19 3.75
C VAL A 32 10.68 -5.25 3.27
N VAL A 33 9.80 -4.49 3.94
CA VAL A 33 8.37 -4.43 3.65
C VAL A 33 7.98 -3.06 3.13
N ILE A 34 7.17 -3.01 2.08
CA ILE A 34 6.57 -1.79 1.56
C ILE A 34 5.06 -1.86 1.74
N ASP A 35 4.49 -0.87 2.42
CA ASP A 35 3.03 -0.70 2.58
C ASP A 35 2.59 0.45 1.67
N VAL A 36 1.82 0.11 0.63
CA VAL A 36 1.35 1.03 -0.41
C VAL A 36 -0.14 1.32 -0.14
N GLY A 37 -0.44 2.55 0.28
CA GLY A 37 -1.76 2.88 0.86
C GLY A 37 -1.80 2.48 2.34
N ALA A 38 -0.91 3.07 3.12
CA ALA A 38 -0.68 2.69 4.51
C ALA A 38 -1.73 3.26 5.49
N TYR A 39 -2.53 4.25 5.07
CA TYR A 39 -3.64 4.83 5.82
C TYR A 39 -3.22 5.25 7.25
N TYR A 40 -3.91 4.80 8.30
CA TYR A 40 -3.53 5.10 9.70
C TYR A 40 -2.39 4.23 10.25
N GLY A 41 -1.75 3.39 9.43
CA GLY A 41 -0.53 2.66 9.81
C GLY A 41 -0.75 1.39 10.62
N TYR A 42 -1.94 0.81 10.63
CA TYR A 42 -2.21 -0.41 11.38
C TYR A 42 -1.31 -1.58 10.92
N PHE A 43 -1.23 -1.80 9.61
CA PHE A 43 -0.35 -2.80 9.02
C PHE A 43 1.12 -2.45 9.25
N VAL A 44 1.50 -1.18 9.05
CA VAL A 44 2.86 -0.66 9.31
C VAL A 44 3.38 -1.04 10.69
N ILE A 45 2.59 -0.82 11.76
CA ILE A 45 3.01 -1.15 13.14
C ILE A 45 3.20 -2.66 13.32
N LYS A 46 2.30 -3.47 12.75
CA LYS A 46 2.36 -4.94 12.82
C LYS A 46 3.58 -5.47 12.07
N ALA A 47 3.83 -4.97 10.86
CA ALA A 47 4.99 -5.31 10.05
C ALA A 47 6.29 -4.89 10.73
N ALA A 48 6.37 -3.65 11.23
CA ALA A 48 7.55 -3.11 11.88
C ALA A 48 7.98 -3.90 13.12
N ARG A 49 7.01 -4.38 13.91
CA ARG A 49 7.31 -5.28 15.05
C ARG A 49 7.85 -6.63 14.61
N LYS A 50 7.32 -7.20 13.51
CA LYS A 50 7.74 -8.51 12.99
C LYS A 50 9.11 -8.48 12.32
N VAL A 51 9.40 -7.44 11.53
CA VAL A 51 10.69 -7.32 10.84
C VAL A 51 11.85 -7.01 11.79
N GLY A 52 11.55 -6.54 13.00
CA GLY A 52 12.55 -6.25 14.01
C GLY A 52 13.52 -5.11 13.62
N PRO A 53 14.51 -4.80 14.47
CA PRO A 53 15.43 -3.69 14.26
C PRO A 53 16.36 -3.85 13.04
N SER A 54 16.55 -5.09 12.58
CA SER A 54 17.36 -5.43 11.40
C SER A 54 16.59 -5.30 10.08
N GLY A 55 15.26 -5.26 10.13
CA GLY A 55 14.39 -5.06 8.98
C GLY A 55 13.94 -3.61 8.82
N LYS A 56 13.11 -3.36 7.80
CA LYS A 56 12.60 -2.02 7.51
C LYS A 56 11.20 -2.07 6.93
N VAL A 57 10.35 -1.13 7.34
CA VAL A 57 9.05 -0.86 6.71
C VAL A 57 9.09 0.52 6.05
N ILE A 58 8.72 0.59 4.78
CA ILE A 58 8.53 1.85 4.03
C ILE A 58 7.04 1.99 3.75
N ALA A 59 6.41 3.00 4.33
CA ALA A 59 4.98 3.23 4.23
C ALA A 59 4.70 4.44 3.33
N TYR A 60 3.94 4.24 2.26
CA TYR A 60 3.44 5.29 1.38
C TYR A 60 1.98 5.57 1.70
N GLU A 61 1.69 6.84 1.98
CA GLU A 61 0.33 7.32 2.24
C GLU A 61 0.21 8.75 1.68
N PRO A 62 -0.72 9.02 0.76
CA PRO A 62 -0.88 10.37 0.19
C PRO A 62 -1.51 11.38 1.15
N ASP A 63 -2.41 10.98 2.06
CA ASP A 63 -3.13 11.94 2.91
C ASP A 63 -2.29 12.42 4.11
N PRO A 64 -1.98 13.74 4.22
CA PRO A 64 -1.17 14.27 5.31
C PRO A 64 -1.72 14.00 6.72
N LEU A 65 -3.06 13.97 6.86
CA LEU A 65 -3.70 13.68 8.15
C LEU A 65 -3.47 12.22 8.54
N SER A 66 -3.65 11.31 7.60
CA SER A 66 -3.35 9.88 7.78
C SER A 66 -1.88 9.65 8.12
N CYS A 67 -0.96 10.32 7.42
CA CYS A 67 0.47 10.29 7.76
C CYS A 67 0.77 10.83 9.18
N GLN A 68 0.12 11.92 9.60
CA GLN A 68 0.29 12.46 10.95
C GLN A 68 -0.15 11.45 12.02
N VAL A 69 -1.33 10.85 11.84
CA VAL A 69 -1.85 9.80 12.74
C VAL A 69 -0.90 8.60 12.79
N MET A 70 -0.38 8.17 11.65
CA MET A 70 0.59 7.09 11.55
C MET A 70 1.89 7.41 12.28
N ARG A 71 2.45 8.62 12.11
CA ARG A 71 3.65 9.09 12.84
C ARG A 71 3.44 9.02 14.34
N ASP A 72 2.29 9.46 14.84
CA ASP A 72 1.95 9.39 16.26
C ASP A 72 1.94 7.95 16.78
N TYR A 73 1.34 7.02 16.02
CA TYR A 73 1.30 5.62 16.44
C TYR A 73 2.67 4.94 16.39
N VAL A 74 3.48 5.22 15.37
CA VAL A 74 4.86 4.74 15.25
C VAL A 74 5.70 5.25 16.43
N ALA A 75 5.59 6.55 16.76
CA ALA A 75 6.30 7.15 17.89
C ALA A 75 5.86 6.54 19.22
N LYS A 76 4.56 6.40 19.47
CA LYS A 76 4.01 5.77 20.69
C LYS A 76 4.41 4.31 20.83
N ALA A 77 4.61 3.60 19.71
CA ALA A 77 5.07 2.22 19.70
C ALA A 77 6.60 2.08 19.84
N GLY A 78 7.35 3.19 19.88
CA GLY A 78 8.81 3.17 19.99
C GLY A 78 9.53 2.62 18.75
N LEU A 79 8.86 2.58 17.59
CA LEU A 79 9.39 1.96 16.38
C LEU A 79 10.37 2.90 15.67
N LYS A 80 11.56 2.39 15.33
CA LYS A 80 12.65 3.14 14.66
C LYS A 80 12.95 2.66 13.25
N ASN A 81 12.34 1.54 12.86
CA ASN A 81 12.53 0.83 11.60
C ASN A 81 11.42 1.14 10.58
N VAL A 82 10.75 2.29 10.71
CA VAL A 82 9.66 2.73 9.83
C VAL A 82 10.02 4.04 9.16
N GLU A 83 9.93 4.09 7.84
CA GLU A 83 9.99 5.32 7.04
C GLU A 83 8.59 5.62 6.50
N ILE A 84 8.05 6.81 6.82
CA ILE A 84 6.73 7.26 6.33
C ILE A 84 6.94 8.29 5.24
N ILE A 85 6.38 8.03 4.06
CA ILE A 85 6.49 8.87 2.88
C ILE A 85 5.10 9.41 2.52
N GLU A 86 4.95 10.71 2.69
CA GLU A 86 3.72 11.46 2.41
C GLU A 86 3.60 11.76 0.92
N LYS A 87 3.42 10.70 0.12
CA LYS A 87 3.28 10.74 -1.34
C LYS A 87 2.43 9.56 -1.80
N GLY A 88 1.69 9.76 -2.90
CA GLY A 88 1.12 8.65 -3.66
C GLY A 88 2.20 7.93 -4.49
N LEU A 89 2.01 6.63 -4.71
CA LEU A 89 2.77 5.90 -5.73
C LEU A 89 1.98 5.88 -7.04
N TYR A 90 2.66 6.18 -8.14
CA TYR A 90 2.06 6.34 -9.46
C TYR A 90 3.06 5.95 -10.56
N LYS A 91 2.68 6.15 -11.82
CA LYS A 91 3.53 5.84 -12.99
C LYS A 91 4.72 6.78 -13.19
N GLU A 92 4.66 7.98 -12.61
CA GLU A 92 5.68 9.03 -12.77
C GLU A 92 5.68 10.03 -11.61
N ASN A 93 6.73 10.86 -11.54
CA ASN A 93 6.76 12.00 -10.62
C ASN A 93 5.81 13.10 -11.12
N THR A 94 4.78 13.39 -10.34
CA THR A 94 3.76 14.38 -10.72
C THR A 94 3.04 14.88 -9.47
N THR A 95 2.10 15.80 -9.66
CA THR A 95 1.14 16.21 -8.64
C THR A 95 -0.26 15.88 -9.15
N LEU A 96 -1.01 15.08 -8.41
CA LEU A 96 -2.38 14.70 -8.75
C LEU A 96 -3.37 15.34 -7.79
N LYS A 97 -4.57 15.63 -8.30
CA LYS A 97 -5.71 15.94 -7.45
C LYS A 97 -6.28 14.64 -6.90
N MET A 98 -6.33 14.54 -5.58
CA MET A 98 -6.93 13.39 -4.89
C MET A 98 -8.06 13.86 -3.98
N ASP A 99 -9.16 13.11 -3.94
CA ASP A 99 -10.21 13.27 -2.94
C ASP A 99 -9.81 12.49 -1.69
N CYS A 100 -9.37 13.20 -0.65
CA CYS A 100 -8.87 12.62 0.58
C CYS A 100 -9.95 12.63 1.65
N HIS A 101 -10.55 11.47 1.88
CA HIS A 101 -11.53 11.24 2.91
C HIS A 101 -10.92 10.52 4.11
N TYR A 102 -11.63 10.52 5.23
CA TYR A 102 -11.18 9.85 6.45
C TYR A 102 -10.99 8.34 6.29
N THR A 103 -11.50 7.71 5.24
CA THR A 103 -11.49 6.25 5.05
C THR A 103 -10.85 5.82 3.72
N TYR A 104 -10.52 6.76 2.83
CA TYR A 104 -9.90 6.47 1.53
C TYR A 104 -9.24 7.73 0.95
N SER A 105 -8.33 7.52 0.02
CA SER A 105 -7.76 8.56 -0.84
C SER A 105 -7.73 8.07 -2.28
N LYS A 106 -8.53 8.69 -3.15
CA LYS A 106 -8.66 8.31 -4.57
C LYS A 106 -8.22 9.47 -5.46
N ILE A 107 -7.61 9.18 -6.61
CA ILE A 107 -7.40 10.17 -7.68
C ILE A 107 -8.76 10.69 -8.17
N VAL A 108 -8.88 12.01 -8.34
CA VAL A 108 -10.08 12.65 -8.90
C VAL A 108 -10.10 12.43 -10.41
N GLU A 109 -11.17 11.82 -10.92
CA GLU A 109 -11.39 11.58 -12.35
C GLU A 109 -12.48 12.51 -12.93
N ASP A 110 -12.55 12.60 -14.26
CA ASP A 110 -13.56 13.41 -14.93
C ASP A 110 -14.97 12.90 -14.61
N GLY A 111 -15.84 13.81 -14.14
CA GLY A 111 -17.20 13.50 -13.71
C GLY A 111 -17.35 13.19 -12.23
N ASP A 112 -16.24 13.05 -11.48
CA ASP A 112 -16.29 12.95 -10.03
C ASP A 112 -16.82 14.24 -9.39
N LYS A 113 -17.45 14.11 -8.22
CA LYS A 113 -17.91 15.24 -7.38
C LYS A 113 -17.17 15.20 -6.03
N PRO A 114 -15.86 15.49 -6.02
CA PRO A 114 -15.05 15.30 -4.84
C PRO A 114 -15.38 16.31 -3.75
N LYS A 115 -15.17 15.95 -2.48
CA LYS A 115 -15.50 16.82 -1.34
C LYS A 115 -14.27 17.41 -0.67
N HIS A 116 -13.13 16.73 -0.74
CA HIS A 116 -11.90 17.07 -0.03
C HIS A 116 -10.70 16.95 -0.96
N VAL A 117 -10.70 17.74 -2.04
CA VAL A 117 -9.62 17.76 -3.02
C VAL A 117 -8.35 18.32 -2.41
N LYS A 118 -7.25 17.58 -2.55
CA LYS A 118 -5.89 18.02 -2.23
C LYS A 118 -4.98 17.80 -3.43
N ASP A 119 -4.01 18.68 -3.62
CA ASP A 119 -2.90 18.46 -4.54
C ASP A 119 -1.85 17.58 -3.83
N ILE A 120 -1.68 16.35 -4.31
CA ILE A 120 -0.81 15.34 -3.72
C ILE A 120 0.38 15.09 -4.63
N ALA A 121 1.58 15.18 -4.05
CA ALA A 121 2.80 14.77 -4.74
C ALA A 121 2.82 13.24 -4.91
N CYS A 122 3.09 12.79 -6.13
CA CYS A 122 3.23 11.39 -6.49
C CYS A 122 4.66 11.09 -6.95
N THR A 123 5.06 9.83 -6.83
CA THR A 123 6.39 9.35 -7.25
C THR A 123 6.30 7.89 -7.71
N THR A 124 7.38 7.38 -8.29
CA THR A 124 7.49 5.97 -8.68
C THR A 124 8.12 5.16 -7.55
N LEU A 125 7.85 3.85 -7.51
CA LEU A 125 8.56 2.97 -6.59
C LEU A 125 10.00 2.73 -7.06
N ASP A 126 10.21 2.74 -8.37
CA ASP A 126 11.54 2.57 -8.98
C ASP A 126 12.52 3.68 -8.58
N ASP A 127 12.05 4.93 -8.47
CA ASP A 127 12.87 6.05 -7.97
C ASP A 127 13.35 5.81 -6.54
N LYS A 128 12.47 5.23 -5.69
CA LYS A 128 12.82 4.91 -4.31
C LYS A 128 13.84 3.78 -4.25
N VAL A 129 13.64 2.71 -5.02
CA VAL A 129 14.58 1.58 -5.11
C VAL A 129 15.95 2.07 -5.53
N LYS A 130 16.03 2.90 -6.58
CA LYS A 130 17.28 3.48 -7.07
C LYS A 130 17.95 4.38 -6.03
N ARG A 131 17.20 5.30 -5.43
CA ARG A 131 17.73 6.27 -4.45
C ARG A 131 18.27 5.59 -3.18
N LEU A 132 17.60 4.53 -2.71
CA LEU A 132 18.03 3.79 -1.52
C LEU A 132 18.99 2.64 -1.82
N GLY A 133 19.26 2.32 -3.09
CA GLY A 133 20.05 1.15 -3.46
C GLY A 133 19.43 -0.16 -2.95
N LEU A 134 18.10 -0.27 -2.95
CA LEU A 134 17.44 -1.49 -2.50
C LEU A 134 17.76 -2.64 -3.45
N THR A 135 18.28 -3.74 -2.91
CA THR A 135 18.59 -4.95 -3.67
C THR A 135 17.55 -6.05 -3.48
N LYS A 136 16.64 -5.88 -2.50
CA LYS A 136 15.53 -6.80 -2.24
C LYS A 136 14.32 -6.07 -1.67
N ILE A 137 13.14 -6.58 -1.98
CA ILE A 137 11.89 -6.26 -1.29
C ILE A 137 11.24 -7.60 -0.93
N ASP A 138 11.11 -7.91 0.34
CA ASP A 138 10.59 -9.22 0.76
C ASP A 138 9.06 -9.27 0.65
N PHE A 139 8.38 -8.13 0.88
CA PHE A 139 6.93 -8.04 0.76
C PHE A 139 6.42 -6.65 0.36
N ILE A 140 5.43 -6.62 -0.53
CA ILE A 140 4.60 -5.43 -0.81
C ILE A 140 3.15 -5.73 -0.44
N LYS A 141 2.56 -4.91 0.44
CA LYS A 141 1.11 -4.84 0.63
C LYS A 141 0.58 -3.62 -0.11
N MET A 142 -0.54 -3.76 -0.80
CA MET A 142 -1.09 -2.69 -1.63
C MET A 142 -2.60 -2.58 -1.54
N ASP A 143 -3.06 -1.36 -1.35
CA ASP A 143 -4.47 -0.98 -1.40
C ASP A 143 -4.56 0.52 -1.71
N ILE A 144 -4.79 0.90 -2.97
CA ILE A 144 -4.68 2.30 -3.43
C ILE A 144 -5.84 2.72 -4.34
N GLU A 145 -7.03 2.20 -4.05
CA GLU A 145 -8.30 2.72 -4.57
C GLU A 145 -8.35 2.83 -6.11
N GLY A 146 -7.76 1.85 -6.82
CA GLY A 146 -7.82 1.77 -8.28
C GLY A 146 -6.54 2.22 -8.99
N ALA A 147 -5.61 2.91 -8.30
CA ALA A 147 -4.34 3.36 -8.89
C ALA A 147 -3.30 2.23 -9.06
N GLU A 148 -3.69 0.96 -8.84
CA GLU A 148 -2.79 -0.18 -8.93
C GLU A 148 -2.21 -0.36 -10.34
N LEU A 149 -2.94 0.02 -11.38
CA LEU A 149 -2.47 -0.08 -12.77
C LEU A 149 -1.30 0.87 -13.05
N GLU A 150 -1.41 2.12 -12.60
CA GLU A 150 -0.35 3.11 -12.74
C GLU A 150 0.82 2.83 -11.81
N PHE A 151 0.57 2.28 -10.62
CA PHE A 151 1.63 1.75 -9.78
C PHE A 151 2.45 0.70 -10.54
N MET A 152 1.82 -0.25 -11.22
CA MET A 152 2.54 -1.30 -11.96
C MET A 152 3.48 -0.69 -12.99
N ALA A 153 3.05 0.36 -13.70
CA ALA A 153 3.89 1.07 -14.66
C ALA A 153 5.10 1.78 -14.00
N GLY A 154 4.94 2.31 -12.79
CA GLY A 154 5.99 3.00 -12.02
C GLY A 154 6.82 2.12 -11.07
N ALA A 155 6.69 0.80 -11.15
CA ALA A 155 7.33 -0.14 -10.22
C ALA A 155 8.03 -1.32 -10.92
N GLN A 156 8.41 -1.18 -12.19
CA GLN A 156 8.93 -2.27 -13.00
C GLN A 156 10.23 -2.85 -12.42
N GLU A 157 11.17 -1.99 -12.02
CA GLU A 157 12.43 -2.44 -11.41
C GLU A 157 12.24 -2.95 -9.99
N ALA A 158 11.37 -2.30 -9.21
CA ALA A 158 10.99 -2.75 -7.88
C ALA A 158 10.39 -4.17 -7.90
N LEU A 159 9.46 -4.43 -8.81
CA LEU A 159 8.80 -5.73 -8.98
C LEU A 159 9.74 -6.84 -9.46
N LYS A 160 10.93 -6.53 -9.98
CA LYS A 160 11.95 -7.55 -10.27
C LYS A 160 12.61 -8.07 -9.00
N ILE A 161 12.83 -7.19 -8.01
CA ILE A 161 13.48 -7.50 -6.73
C ILE A 161 12.48 -7.79 -5.60
N THR A 162 11.17 -7.69 -5.88
CA THR A 162 10.11 -8.08 -4.96
C THR A 162 9.90 -9.59 -4.98
N LYS A 163 9.82 -10.20 -3.79
CA LYS A 163 9.53 -11.64 -3.66
C LYS A 163 8.04 -11.93 -3.56
N ASN A 164 7.31 -11.16 -2.76
CA ASN A 164 5.91 -11.42 -2.45
C ASN A 164 5.06 -10.15 -2.51
N LEU A 165 3.83 -10.28 -2.98
CA LEU A 165 2.83 -9.22 -3.00
C LEU A 165 1.49 -9.71 -2.47
N ALA A 166 0.75 -8.81 -1.82
CA ALA A 166 -0.67 -8.96 -1.55
C ALA A 166 -1.39 -7.64 -1.88
N ILE A 167 -2.31 -7.71 -2.85
CA ILE A 167 -2.88 -6.54 -3.51
C ILE A 167 -4.40 -6.58 -3.40
N ALA A 168 -5.00 -5.51 -2.87
CA ALA A 168 -6.45 -5.27 -2.95
C ALA A 168 -6.83 -5.08 -4.42
N CYS A 169 -7.64 -6.00 -4.96
CA CYS A 169 -7.82 -6.12 -6.42
C CYS A 169 -9.30 -6.13 -6.85
N TYR A 170 -10.18 -5.59 -6.00
CA TYR A 170 -11.62 -5.47 -6.26
C TYR A 170 -12.02 -4.14 -6.90
N HIS A 171 -11.11 -3.18 -7.02
CA HIS A 171 -11.38 -1.89 -7.67
C HIS A 171 -11.73 -2.09 -9.15
N ILE A 172 -12.65 -1.28 -9.67
CA ILE A 172 -13.07 -1.33 -11.08
C ILE A 172 -12.43 -0.15 -11.82
N ARG A 173 -11.70 -0.44 -12.90
CA ARG A 173 -11.15 0.54 -13.85
C ARG A 173 -11.61 0.15 -15.25
N ASP A 174 -12.19 1.10 -15.98
CA ASP A 174 -12.69 0.90 -17.35
C ASP A 174 -13.57 -0.35 -17.52
N GLY A 175 -14.44 -0.60 -16.54
CA GLY A 175 -15.38 -1.74 -16.55
C GLY A 175 -14.76 -3.10 -16.24
N LYS A 176 -13.48 -3.17 -15.85
CA LYS A 176 -12.78 -4.39 -15.44
C LYS A 176 -12.29 -4.30 -14.01
N MET A 177 -12.26 -5.43 -13.30
CA MET A 177 -11.59 -5.46 -12.00
C MET A 177 -10.08 -5.32 -12.19
N THR A 178 -9.40 -4.61 -11.29
CA THR A 178 -7.94 -4.43 -11.37
C THR A 178 -7.21 -5.77 -11.38
N ARG A 179 -7.73 -6.80 -10.71
CA ARG A 179 -7.19 -8.18 -10.78
C ARG A 179 -7.07 -8.71 -12.22
N ASP A 180 -8.07 -8.47 -13.06
CA ASP A 180 -8.17 -9.08 -14.39
C ASP A 180 -7.11 -8.49 -15.34
N ILE A 181 -6.56 -7.33 -14.97
CA ILE A 181 -5.50 -6.63 -15.68
C ILE A 181 -4.14 -6.94 -15.05
N MET A 182 -4.03 -6.92 -13.72
CA MET A 182 -2.76 -7.08 -13.01
C MET A 182 -2.25 -8.51 -12.97
N GLU A 183 -3.13 -9.50 -12.79
CA GLU A 183 -2.74 -10.91 -12.69
C GLU A 183 -1.91 -11.39 -13.88
N PRO A 184 -2.33 -11.22 -15.16
CA PRO A 184 -1.51 -11.65 -16.29
C PRO A 184 -0.19 -10.88 -16.40
N GLN A 185 -0.14 -9.60 -16.00
CA GLN A 185 1.11 -8.82 -15.98
C GLN A 185 2.10 -9.37 -14.95
N LEU A 186 1.63 -9.68 -13.74
CA LEU A 186 2.47 -10.30 -12.70
C LEU A 186 2.95 -11.69 -13.13
N GLN A 187 2.08 -12.50 -13.75
CA GLN A 187 2.47 -13.79 -14.31
C GLN A 187 3.55 -13.65 -15.39
N ALA A 188 3.42 -12.68 -16.30
CA ALA A 188 4.44 -12.39 -17.31
C ALA A 188 5.78 -11.94 -16.71
N MET A 189 5.76 -11.31 -15.53
CA MET A 189 6.96 -10.98 -14.74
C MET A 189 7.53 -12.17 -13.94
N GLY A 190 6.97 -13.36 -14.09
CA GLY A 190 7.43 -14.61 -13.46
C GLY A 190 6.82 -14.88 -12.07
N TYR A 191 5.80 -14.15 -11.64
CA TYR A 191 5.11 -14.44 -10.39
C TYR A 191 4.13 -15.61 -10.53
N LYS A 192 4.07 -16.47 -9.51
CA LYS A 192 2.93 -17.37 -9.30
C LYS A 192 1.83 -16.60 -8.58
N THR A 193 0.63 -16.58 -9.15
CA THR A 193 -0.50 -15.81 -8.62
C THR A 193 -1.58 -16.72 -8.01
N SER A 194 -2.33 -16.17 -7.06
CA SER A 194 -3.56 -16.77 -6.56
C SER A 194 -4.48 -15.70 -6.00
N ILE A 195 -5.78 -15.91 -6.12
CA ILE A 195 -6.80 -15.07 -5.50
C ILE A 195 -7.22 -15.69 -4.16
N GLY A 196 -7.39 -14.86 -3.15
CA GLY A 196 -7.96 -15.29 -1.88
C GLY A 196 -8.62 -14.14 -1.12
N PHE A 197 -9.00 -14.45 0.12
CA PHE A 197 -9.65 -13.51 1.04
C PHE A 197 -10.89 -12.82 0.43
N PRO A 198 -11.98 -13.57 0.15
CA PRO A 198 -13.11 -13.10 -0.65
C PRO A 198 -13.84 -11.87 -0.07
N LEU A 199 -13.75 -11.63 1.24
CA LEU A 199 -14.36 -10.45 1.88
C LEU A 199 -13.64 -9.13 1.52
N HIS A 200 -12.40 -9.23 1.06
CA HIS A 200 -11.60 -8.12 0.58
C HIS A 200 -10.64 -8.70 -0.46
N LEU A 201 -11.16 -8.88 -1.67
CA LEU A 201 -10.57 -9.70 -2.72
C LEU A 201 -9.08 -9.35 -2.91
N THR A 202 -8.22 -10.31 -2.59
CA THR A 202 -6.77 -10.09 -2.56
C THR A 202 -6.09 -10.98 -3.59
N LEU A 203 -5.29 -10.35 -4.46
CA LEU A 203 -4.38 -11.02 -5.36
C LEU A 203 -3.04 -11.19 -4.65
N TYR A 204 -2.62 -12.43 -4.45
CA TYR A 204 -1.30 -12.78 -3.96
C TYR A 204 -0.40 -13.16 -5.12
N ALA A 205 0.83 -12.66 -5.12
CA ALA A 205 1.86 -13.00 -6.08
C ALA A 205 3.16 -13.35 -5.35
N SER A 206 3.87 -14.40 -5.80
CA SER A 206 5.14 -14.83 -5.21
C SER A 206 6.16 -15.36 -6.23
N LYS A 207 7.45 -15.18 -5.94
CA LYS A 207 8.61 -15.71 -6.67
C LYS A 207 9.42 -16.65 -5.79
#